data_AF-A0ABD5WGQ5-F1
#
_entry.id   AF-A0ABD5WGQ5-F1
#
_cell.length_a   1.000
_cell.length_b   1.000
_cell.length_c   1.000
_cell.angle_alpha   90.00
_cell.angle_beta   90.00
_cell.angle_gamma   90.00
#
_symmetry.space_group_name_H-M   'P 1'
#
loop_
_entity.id
_entity.type
_entity.pdbx_description
1 polymer ?
#
loop_
_entity_poly.entity_id
_entity_poly.type
_entity_poly.pdbx_seq_one_letter_code
_entity_poly.pdbx_strand_id
1 'polypeptide(L)'
;MRPTFVLVLVAVALFGATGVVAADGGQNQPTWPGGDTTTANESNETTVSPGQRLAGAVGAQGASLEGDLWNRTLSARLGAATTAAERAAVVADEVETLETYLDSLEAVRSNLTAARADGDVSEGQYRASLSEFVVRARTVERRANQTVRAAADLPFAVRERNDINVTHVRNLSVQAHELYQFESEVGREVANETLANEGTFLNASRASAERDTDNYS
;
A
#
# COMPACT_ATOMS: atom_id res chain seq x y z
N MET A 1 40.79 -31.80 -15.08
CA MET A 1 39.35 -32.04 -14.80
C MET A 1 38.74 -30.70 -14.46
N ARG A 2 37.75 -30.23 -15.23
CA ARG A 2 37.05 -28.95 -15.03
C ARG A 2 35.70 -29.27 -14.36
N PRO A 3 35.27 -28.58 -13.29
CA PRO A 3 33.92 -28.72 -12.80
C PRO A 3 32.97 -27.92 -13.70
N THR A 4 32.02 -28.64 -14.31
CA THR A 4 30.93 -28.10 -15.11
C THR A 4 29.85 -27.58 -14.15
N PHE A 5 29.57 -26.28 -14.16
CA PHE A 5 28.43 -25.72 -13.44
C PHE A 5 27.14 -25.99 -14.23
N VAL A 6 26.22 -26.73 -13.61
CA VAL A 6 24.87 -26.97 -14.13
C VAL A 6 24.00 -25.77 -13.73
N LEU A 7 23.51 -25.06 -14.73
CA LEU A 7 22.61 -23.91 -14.60
C LEU A 7 21.18 -24.47 -14.43
N VAL A 8 20.62 -24.37 -13.23
CA VAL A 8 19.21 -24.74 -12.97
C VAL A 8 18.34 -23.52 -13.26
N LEU A 9 17.74 -23.51 -14.44
CA LEU A 9 16.64 -22.63 -14.82
C LEU A 9 15.36 -23.12 -14.12
N VAL A 10 14.93 -22.41 -13.07
CA VAL A 10 13.58 -22.61 -12.52
C VAL A 10 12.61 -21.76 -13.34
N ALA A 11 12.01 -22.38 -14.35
CA ALA A 11 10.85 -21.84 -15.04
C ALA A 11 9.61 -22.06 -14.17
N VAL A 12 9.07 -20.99 -13.57
CA VAL A 12 7.74 -21.04 -12.94
C VAL A 12 6.72 -20.73 -14.03
N ALA A 13 6.12 -21.80 -14.56
CA ALA A 13 4.92 -21.74 -15.37
C ALA A 13 3.74 -22.21 -14.53
N LEU A 14 2.73 -21.35 -14.29
CA LEU A 14 1.40 -21.80 -13.87
C LEU A 14 0.31 -21.02 -14.58
N PHE A 15 -0.22 -21.66 -15.63
CA PHE A 15 -1.59 -21.50 -16.12
C PHE A 15 -2.58 -22.04 -15.08
N GLY A 16 -3.80 -21.47 -15.03
CA GLY A 16 -4.93 -22.16 -14.42
C GLY A 16 -6.22 -21.35 -14.24
N ALA A 17 -6.95 -21.11 -15.33
CA ALA A 17 -8.40 -20.89 -15.28
C ALA A 17 -9.08 -22.14 -15.87
N THR A 18 -9.81 -22.89 -15.04
CA THR A 18 -10.99 -23.74 -15.37
C THR A 18 -11.49 -24.37 -14.07
N GLY A 19 -12.78 -24.26 -13.78
CA GLY A 19 -13.38 -24.77 -12.55
C GLY A 19 -13.57 -26.29 -12.53
N VAL A 20 -13.32 -26.90 -11.37
CA VAL A 20 -14.06 -27.98 -10.69
C VAL A 20 -13.45 -28.14 -9.29
N VAL A 21 -14.30 -28.40 -8.29
CA VAL A 21 -13.98 -28.46 -6.87
C VAL A 21 -13.17 -29.72 -6.47
N ALA A 22 -12.09 -29.56 -5.70
CA ALA A 22 -11.62 -30.48 -4.65
C ALA A 22 -10.42 -29.84 -3.90
N ALA A 23 -10.43 -29.95 -2.57
CA ALA A 23 -9.55 -29.29 -1.62
C ALA A 23 -8.12 -29.84 -1.56
N ASP A 24 -7.12 -28.96 -1.36
CA ASP A 24 -6.19 -28.89 -0.21
C ASP A 24 -4.91 -28.12 -0.60
N GLY A 25 -4.42 -27.26 0.31
CA GLY A 25 -3.19 -26.46 0.14
C GLY A 25 -3.40 -24.94 0.20
N GLY A 26 -3.80 -24.43 1.36
CA GLY A 26 -3.99 -22.99 1.62
C GLY A 26 -2.72 -22.16 1.42
N GLN A 27 -2.78 -21.24 0.46
CA GLN A 27 -1.94 -20.03 0.39
C GLN A 27 -2.92 -18.85 0.52
N ASN A 28 -3.18 -18.42 1.76
CA ASN A 28 -3.93 -17.20 2.03
C ASN A 28 -3.02 -16.00 1.75
N GLN A 29 -2.93 -15.59 0.49
CA GLN A 29 -2.45 -14.25 0.12
C GLN A 29 -3.68 -13.34 0.06
N PRO A 30 -3.63 -12.11 0.62
CA PRO A 30 -4.72 -11.16 0.45
C PRO A 30 -4.86 -10.80 -1.03
N THR A 31 -6.00 -11.15 -1.63
CA THR A 31 -6.33 -10.74 -3.00
C THR A 31 -6.71 -9.27 -3.00
N TRP A 32 -5.90 -8.45 -3.65
CA TRP A 32 -6.19 -7.04 -3.91
C TRP A 32 -7.24 -6.94 -5.04
N PRO A 33 -8.28 -6.09 -4.96
CA PRO A 33 -9.24 -5.91 -6.04
C PRO A 33 -8.54 -5.31 -7.29
N GLY A 34 -8.52 -6.03 -8.41
CA GLY A 34 -8.08 -5.46 -9.70
C GLY A 34 -6.63 -5.75 -10.13
N GLY A 35 -6.08 -6.92 -9.81
CA GLY A 35 -4.77 -7.34 -10.33
C GLY A 35 -4.76 -7.63 -11.83
N ASP A 36 -4.57 -6.61 -12.65
CA ASP A 36 -4.11 -6.72 -14.05
C ASP A 36 -2.68 -6.15 -14.15
N THR A 37 -1.68 -7.03 -14.05
CA THR A 37 -0.28 -6.66 -14.30
C THR A 37 -0.01 -6.65 -15.80
N THR A 38 0.04 -5.45 -16.40
CA THR A 38 0.57 -5.27 -17.76
C THR A 38 2.10 -5.40 -17.73
N THR A 39 2.62 -6.52 -18.24
CA THR A 39 4.05 -6.76 -18.41
C THR A 39 4.58 -5.97 -19.61
N ALA A 40 5.28 -4.87 -19.37
CA ALA A 40 6.11 -4.21 -20.37
C ALA A 40 7.56 -4.70 -20.24
N ASN A 41 8.00 -5.51 -21.20
CA ASN A 41 9.38 -5.98 -21.34
C ASN A 41 10.19 -4.91 -22.09
N GLU A 42 10.99 -4.09 -21.39
CA GLU A 42 11.97 -3.20 -22.05
C GLU A 42 13.33 -3.22 -21.35
N SER A 43 14.32 -3.49 -22.21
CA SER A 43 15.78 -3.42 -22.16
C SER A 43 16.47 -2.73 -20.97
N ASN A 44 17.63 -3.27 -20.63
CA ASN A 44 18.58 -2.86 -19.58
C ASN A 44 19.22 -1.47 -19.84
N GLU A 45 18.41 -0.43 -20.03
CA GLU A 45 18.88 0.94 -20.13
C GLU A 45 18.98 1.56 -18.73
N THR A 46 20.16 2.09 -18.41
CA THR A 46 20.44 2.90 -17.20
C THR A 46 19.68 4.23 -17.16
N THR A 47 18.79 4.47 -18.11
CA THR A 47 17.99 5.68 -18.24
C THR A 47 16.51 5.31 -18.19
N VAL A 48 15.78 5.87 -17.20
CA VAL A 48 14.33 5.61 -17.05
C VAL A 48 13.58 6.13 -18.28
N SER A 49 12.91 5.22 -18.99
CA SER A 49 12.16 5.58 -20.20
C SER A 49 10.94 6.43 -19.87
N PRO A 50 10.45 7.28 -20.79
CA PRO A 50 9.21 8.04 -20.58
C PRO A 50 8.01 7.15 -20.24
N GLY A 51 7.93 5.95 -20.83
CA GLY A 51 6.88 4.98 -20.54
C GLY A 51 6.95 4.45 -19.10
N GLN A 52 8.15 4.16 -18.59
CA GLN A 52 8.34 3.73 -17.20
C GLN A 52 7.98 4.83 -16.19
N ARG A 53 8.29 6.10 -16.49
CA ARG A 53 7.85 7.24 -15.68
C ARG A 53 6.33 7.35 -15.63
N LEU A 54 5.68 7.22 -16.80
CA LEU A 54 4.22 7.24 -16.88
C LEU A 54 3.59 6.06 -16.12
N ALA A 55 4.15 4.86 -16.24
CA ALA A 55 3.68 3.68 -15.52
C ALA A 55 3.73 3.90 -14.00
N GLY A 56 4.83 4.45 -13.48
CA GLY A 56 4.95 4.81 -12.06
C GLY A 56 3.90 5.84 -11.61
N ALA A 57 3.69 6.88 -12.41
CA ALA A 57 2.70 7.91 -12.10
C ALA A 57 1.26 7.37 -12.14
N VAL A 58 0.92 6.51 -13.11
CA VAL A 58 -0.41 5.90 -13.22
C VAL A 58 -0.63 4.89 -12.10
N GLY A 59 0.36 4.05 -11.78
CA GLY A 59 0.29 3.12 -10.64
C GLY A 59 0.09 3.84 -9.32
N ALA A 60 0.87 4.90 -9.06
CA ALA A 60 0.72 5.75 -7.88
C ALA A 60 -0.67 6.41 -7.80
N GLN A 61 -1.21 6.90 -8.92
CA GLN A 61 -2.56 7.47 -8.96
C GLN A 61 -3.65 6.43 -8.70
N GLY A 62 -3.54 5.24 -9.30
CA GLY A 62 -4.46 4.13 -9.06
C GLY A 62 -4.48 3.73 -7.58
N ALA A 63 -3.31 3.56 -6.99
CA ALA A 63 -3.18 3.27 -5.57
C ALA A 63 -3.73 4.39 -4.67
N SER A 64 -3.58 5.66 -5.07
CA SER A 64 -4.09 6.82 -4.31
C SER A 64 -5.62 6.81 -4.29
N LEU A 65 -6.23 6.61 -5.46
CA LEU A 65 -7.69 6.58 -5.59
C LEU A 65 -8.30 5.42 -4.79
N GLU A 66 -7.71 4.23 -4.90
CA GLU A 66 -8.16 3.07 -4.13
C GLU A 66 -7.99 3.29 -2.63
N GLY A 67 -6.86 3.87 -2.22
CA GLY A 67 -6.59 4.22 -0.85
C GLY A 67 -7.58 5.23 -0.26
N ASP A 68 -7.97 6.23 -1.05
CA ASP A 68 -8.97 7.22 -0.63
C ASP A 68 -10.36 6.61 -0.50
N LEU A 69 -10.77 5.75 -1.43
CA LEU A 69 -12.03 5.02 -1.34
C LEU A 69 -12.05 4.10 -0.11
N TRP A 70 -10.95 3.38 0.11
CA TRP A 70 -10.77 2.53 1.27
C TRP A 70 -10.93 3.38 2.54
N ASN A 71 -10.18 4.47 2.71
CA ASN A 71 -10.23 5.33 3.90
C ASN A 71 -11.61 6.00 4.09
N ARG A 72 -12.30 6.34 2.99
CA ARG A 72 -13.67 6.86 3.03
C ARG A 72 -14.64 5.82 3.57
N THR A 73 -14.44 4.55 3.24
CA THR A 73 -15.26 3.44 3.77
C THR A 73 -15.11 3.30 5.28
N LEU A 74 -13.88 3.42 5.83
CA LEU A 74 -13.68 3.45 7.28
C LEU A 74 -14.44 4.61 7.93
N SER A 75 -14.31 5.79 7.34
CA SER A 75 -15.01 7.00 7.82
C SER A 75 -16.53 6.80 7.84
N ALA A 76 -17.09 6.18 6.81
CA ALA A 76 -18.51 5.83 6.75
C ALA A 76 -18.92 4.81 7.81
N ARG A 77 -18.14 3.74 8.00
CA ARG A 77 -18.40 2.70 9.03
C ARG A 77 -18.36 3.29 10.45
N LEU A 78 -17.37 4.13 10.75
CA LEU A 78 -17.27 4.83 12.03
C LEU A 78 -18.41 5.84 12.24
N GLY A 79 -18.88 6.49 11.17
CA GLY A 79 -20.03 7.39 11.20
C GLY A 79 -21.36 6.66 11.41
N ALA A 80 -21.52 5.47 10.84
CA ALA A 80 -22.70 4.61 11.00
C ALA A 80 -22.75 3.92 12.38
N ALA A 81 -21.61 3.72 13.03
CA ALA A 81 -21.52 3.18 14.38
C ALA A 81 -21.93 4.24 15.42
N THR A 82 -23.18 4.15 15.87
CA THR A 82 -23.81 5.15 16.75
C THR A 82 -23.53 4.92 18.23
N THR A 83 -23.19 3.70 18.62
CA THR A 83 -22.86 3.34 20.00
C THR A 83 -21.37 3.09 20.19
N ALA A 84 -20.89 3.21 21.43
CA ALA A 84 -19.49 2.92 21.76
C ALA A 84 -19.10 1.46 21.46
N ALA A 85 -20.03 0.52 21.64
CA ALA A 85 -19.79 -0.90 21.35
C ALA A 85 -19.68 -1.15 19.83
N GLU A 86 -20.54 -0.55 19.01
CA GLU A 86 -20.44 -0.64 17.55
C GLU A 86 -19.14 -0.02 17.05
N ARG A 87 -18.73 1.14 17.60
CA ARG A 87 -17.47 1.79 17.23
C ARG A 87 -16.27 0.93 17.60
N ALA A 88 -16.32 0.28 18.77
CA ALA A 88 -15.28 -0.66 19.19
C ALA A 88 -15.17 -1.85 18.24
N ALA A 89 -16.29 -2.41 17.79
CA ALA A 89 -16.28 -3.50 16.82
C ALA A 89 -15.65 -3.08 15.48
N VAL A 90 -15.96 -1.88 14.98
CA VAL A 90 -15.33 -1.34 13.76
C VAL A 90 -13.82 -1.14 13.95
N VAL A 91 -13.39 -0.63 15.11
CA VAL A 91 -11.97 -0.44 15.42
C VAL A 91 -11.23 -1.78 15.50
N ALA A 92 -11.82 -2.81 16.12
CA ALA A 92 -11.20 -4.12 16.24
C ALA A 92 -10.98 -4.79 14.87
N ASP A 93 -12.02 -4.81 14.02
CA ASP A 93 -11.95 -5.31 12.64
C ASP A 93 -10.89 -4.56 11.81
N GLU A 94 -10.79 -3.26 12.04
CA GLU A 94 -9.83 -2.42 11.36
C GLU A 94 -8.38 -2.70 11.80
N VAL A 95 -8.14 -3.05 13.06
CA VAL A 95 -6.80 -3.43 13.54
C VAL A 95 -6.32 -4.72 12.85
N GLU A 96 -7.16 -5.76 12.81
CA GLU A 96 -6.85 -7.03 12.12
C GLU A 96 -6.60 -6.82 10.62
N THR A 97 -7.40 -5.95 10.00
CA THR A 97 -7.20 -5.55 8.61
C THR A 97 -5.83 -4.90 8.44
N LEU A 98 -5.47 -3.90 9.26
CA LEU A 98 -4.20 -3.19 9.14
C LEU A 98 -2.99 -4.11 9.31
N GLU A 99 -3.04 -5.06 10.25
CA GLU A 99 -1.99 -6.08 10.42
C GLU A 99 -1.77 -6.89 9.14
N THR A 100 -2.86 -7.40 8.55
CA THR A 100 -2.80 -8.18 7.30
C THR A 100 -2.22 -7.38 6.14
N TYR A 101 -2.58 -6.10 6.04
CA TYR A 101 -2.04 -5.22 4.99
C TYR A 101 -0.57 -4.86 5.22
N LEU A 102 -0.13 -4.71 6.47
CA LEU A 102 1.27 -4.45 6.80
C LEU A 102 2.16 -5.65 6.45
N ASP A 103 1.75 -6.86 6.82
CA ASP A 103 2.49 -8.08 6.47
C ASP A 103 2.65 -8.23 4.96
N SER A 104 1.58 -7.93 4.21
CA SER A 104 1.61 -7.94 2.75
C SER A 104 2.57 -6.89 2.19
N LEU A 105 2.54 -5.65 2.71
CA LEU A 105 3.44 -4.60 2.26
C LEU A 105 4.90 -4.89 2.62
N GLU A 106 5.19 -5.49 3.77
CA GLU A 106 6.54 -5.91 4.13
C GLU A 106 7.07 -6.96 3.15
N ALA A 107 6.25 -7.97 2.82
CA ALA A 107 6.61 -8.97 1.81
C ALA A 107 6.86 -8.34 0.43
N VAL A 108 5.99 -7.42 -0.01
CA VAL A 108 6.15 -6.70 -1.29
C VAL A 108 7.45 -5.87 -1.29
N ARG A 109 7.74 -5.15 -0.20
CA ARG A 109 8.96 -4.35 -0.07
C ARG A 109 10.21 -5.23 -0.19
N SER A 110 10.22 -6.34 0.53
CA SER A 110 11.32 -7.31 0.51
C SER A 110 11.54 -7.85 -0.91
N ASN A 111 10.46 -8.29 -1.57
CA ASN A 111 10.53 -8.84 -2.92
C ASN A 111 11.01 -7.80 -3.95
N LEU A 112 10.50 -6.57 -3.90
CA LEU A 112 10.94 -5.49 -4.80
C LEU A 112 12.42 -5.16 -4.62
N THR A 113 12.90 -5.13 -3.38
CA THR A 113 14.28 -4.78 -3.07
C THR A 113 15.24 -5.92 -3.46
N ALA A 114 14.85 -7.17 -3.21
CA ALA A 114 15.60 -8.36 -3.61
C ALA A 114 15.71 -8.45 -5.15
N ALA A 115 14.58 -8.33 -5.86
CA ALA A 115 14.58 -8.37 -7.33
C ALA A 115 15.47 -7.27 -7.94
N ARG A 116 15.53 -6.08 -7.33
CA ARG A 116 16.42 -5.01 -7.78
C ARG A 116 17.90 -5.34 -7.51
N ALA A 117 18.20 -5.92 -6.35
CA ALA A 117 19.55 -6.32 -5.98
C ALA A 117 20.10 -7.46 -6.85
N ASP A 118 19.25 -8.43 -7.19
CA ASP A 118 19.59 -9.56 -8.06
C ASP A 118 19.66 -9.17 -9.55
N GLY A 119 19.14 -7.99 -9.89
CA GLY A 119 19.14 -7.47 -11.26
C GLY A 119 18.00 -8.00 -12.13
N ASP A 120 17.01 -8.66 -11.52
CA ASP A 120 15.82 -9.21 -12.18
C ASP A 120 14.88 -8.10 -12.69
N VAL A 121 14.94 -6.92 -12.09
CA VAL A 121 14.21 -5.72 -12.55
C VAL A 121 15.15 -4.58 -12.89
N SER A 122 14.83 -3.90 -13.99
CA SER A 122 15.53 -2.67 -14.38
C SER A 122 15.25 -1.55 -13.37
N GLU A 123 16.10 -0.51 -13.35
CA GLU A 123 15.87 0.62 -12.46
C GLU A 123 14.54 1.32 -12.73
N GLY A 124 14.19 1.54 -14.00
CA GLY A 124 12.94 2.18 -14.35
C GLY A 124 11.71 1.39 -13.92
N GLN A 125 11.76 0.06 -14.04
CA GLN A 125 10.70 -0.82 -13.54
C GLN A 125 10.61 -0.77 -12.02
N TYR A 126 11.75 -0.84 -11.32
CA TYR A 126 11.80 -0.70 -9.87
C TYR A 126 11.21 0.63 -9.41
N ARG A 127 11.59 1.76 -10.02
CA ARG A 127 11.07 3.10 -9.69
C ARG A 127 9.55 3.21 -9.90
N ALA A 128 9.04 2.62 -10.99
CA ALA A 128 7.60 2.59 -11.26
C ALA A 128 6.83 1.83 -10.16
N SER A 129 7.25 0.61 -9.85
CA SER A 129 6.64 -0.21 -8.79
C SER A 129 6.78 0.42 -7.40
N LEU A 130 7.92 1.07 -7.14
CA LEU A 130 8.18 1.69 -5.85
C LEU A 130 7.31 2.93 -5.61
N SER A 131 7.00 3.69 -6.66
CA SER A 131 6.08 4.85 -6.57
C SER A 131 4.68 4.39 -6.10
N GLU A 132 4.17 3.32 -6.69
CA GLU A 132 2.90 2.72 -6.28
C GLU A 132 2.95 2.19 -4.84
N PHE A 133 4.03 1.48 -4.49
CA PHE A 133 4.24 0.95 -3.14
C PHE A 133 4.21 2.05 -2.06
N VAL A 134 4.90 3.18 -2.31
CA VAL A 134 4.96 4.32 -1.37
C VAL A 134 3.56 4.85 -1.07
N VAL A 135 2.73 5.01 -2.10
CA VAL A 135 1.34 5.47 -1.94
C VAL A 135 0.52 4.48 -1.10
N ARG A 136 0.65 3.18 -1.36
CA ARG A 136 -0.07 2.14 -0.61
C ARG A 136 0.33 2.15 0.87
N ALA A 137 1.64 2.17 1.16
CA ALA A 137 2.14 2.22 2.54
C ALA A 137 1.70 3.51 3.27
N ARG A 138 1.78 4.66 2.60
CA ARG A 138 1.30 5.94 3.13
C ARG A 138 -0.21 5.92 3.41
N THR A 139 -1.00 5.26 2.56
CA THR A 139 -2.44 5.09 2.77
C THR A 139 -2.72 4.26 4.03
N VAL A 140 -2.03 3.13 4.20
CA VAL A 140 -2.14 2.30 5.41
C VAL A 140 -1.78 3.10 6.66
N GLU A 141 -0.72 3.92 6.62
CA GLU A 141 -0.38 4.80 7.73
C GLU A 141 -1.49 5.82 8.05
N ARG A 142 -2.07 6.47 7.03
CA ARG A 142 -3.17 7.43 7.24
C ARG A 142 -4.37 6.74 7.90
N ARG A 143 -4.71 5.54 7.42
CA ARG A 143 -5.83 4.76 7.96
C ARG A 143 -5.55 4.30 9.38
N ALA A 144 -4.36 3.77 9.67
CA ALA A 144 -3.94 3.41 11.02
C ALA A 144 -4.03 4.61 11.97
N ASN A 145 -3.59 5.80 11.55
CA ASN A 145 -3.75 7.02 12.34
C ASN A 145 -5.21 7.40 12.61
N GLN A 146 -6.11 7.19 11.64
CA GLN A 146 -7.54 7.39 11.83
C GLN A 146 -8.11 6.38 12.84
N THR A 147 -7.70 5.11 12.75
CA THR A 147 -8.06 4.05 13.70
C THR A 147 -7.55 4.36 15.10
N VAL A 148 -6.33 4.90 15.25
CA VAL A 148 -5.82 5.34 16.56
C VAL A 148 -6.71 6.41 17.18
N ARG A 149 -7.15 7.40 16.40
CA ARG A 149 -8.06 8.46 16.89
C ARG A 149 -9.39 7.85 17.33
N ALA A 150 -9.99 7.01 16.50
CA ALA A 150 -11.24 6.31 16.82
C ALA A 150 -11.11 5.45 18.08
N ALA A 151 -10.00 4.74 18.24
CA ALA A 151 -9.71 3.94 19.43
C ALA A 151 -9.54 4.83 20.68
N ALA A 152 -8.82 5.94 20.57
CA ALA A 152 -8.58 6.86 21.69
C ALA A 152 -9.86 7.54 22.19
N ASP A 153 -10.84 7.77 21.30
CA ASP A 153 -12.13 8.36 21.63
C ASP A 153 -13.08 7.38 22.36
N LEU A 154 -12.75 6.08 22.41
CA LEU A 154 -13.56 5.07 23.10
C LEU A 154 -13.38 5.13 24.62
N PRO A 155 -14.47 4.98 25.40
CA PRO A 155 -14.39 4.82 26.85
C PRO A 155 -13.46 3.66 27.23
N PHE A 156 -12.68 3.83 28.30
CA PHE A 156 -11.69 2.83 28.74
C PHE A 156 -12.30 1.43 28.92
N ALA A 157 -13.43 1.32 29.63
CA ALA A 157 -14.11 0.04 29.86
C ALA A 157 -14.57 -0.65 28.57
N VAL A 158 -14.89 0.12 27.51
CA VAL A 158 -15.25 -0.43 26.21
C VAL A 158 -14.01 -0.93 25.47
N ARG A 159 -12.89 -0.19 25.54
CA ARG A 159 -11.62 -0.66 24.96
C ARG A 159 -11.17 -1.98 25.58
N GLU A 160 -11.16 -2.05 26.90
CA GLU A 160 -10.71 -3.24 27.64
C GLU A 160 -11.58 -4.47 27.33
N ARG A 161 -12.91 -4.28 27.29
CA ARG A 161 -13.84 -5.37 26.94
C ARG A 161 -13.67 -5.89 25.50
N ASN A 162 -13.16 -5.07 24.58
CA ASN A 162 -12.99 -5.42 23.18
C ASN A 162 -11.50 -5.60 22.80
N ASP A 163 -10.60 -5.73 23.79
CA ASP A 163 -9.15 -5.90 23.60
C ASP A 163 -8.48 -4.82 22.73
N ILE A 164 -9.02 -3.59 22.74
CA ILE A 164 -8.51 -2.48 21.93
C ILE A 164 -7.34 -1.81 22.64
N ASN A 165 -6.13 -2.04 22.12
CA ASN A 165 -4.91 -1.40 22.59
C ASN A 165 -4.49 -0.24 21.68
N VAL A 166 -4.70 1.00 22.13
CA VAL A 166 -4.36 2.23 21.38
C VAL A 166 -2.86 2.30 21.02
N THR A 167 -1.98 1.81 21.91
CA THR A 167 -0.53 1.77 21.65
C THR A 167 -0.20 0.79 20.54
N HIS A 168 -0.89 -0.36 20.50
CA HIS A 168 -0.71 -1.33 19.42
C HIS A 168 -1.08 -0.74 18.06
N VAL A 169 -2.25 -0.10 17.96
CA VAL A 169 -2.67 0.57 16.70
C VAL A 169 -1.68 1.68 16.30
N ARG A 170 -1.11 2.39 17.28
CA ARG A 170 -0.06 3.39 17.00
C ARG A 170 1.19 2.74 16.41
N ASN A 171 1.61 1.59 16.92
CA ASN A 171 2.75 0.86 16.38
C ASN A 171 2.49 0.38 14.95
N LEU A 172 1.26 0.00 14.58
CA LEU A 172 0.90 -0.31 13.19
C LEU A 172 1.12 0.91 12.28
N SER A 173 0.70 2.10 12.73
CA SER A 173 0.98 3.34 11.98
C SER A 173 2.47 3.61 11.82
N VAL A 174 3.29 3.36 12.85
CA VAL A 174 4.74 3.56 12.78
C VAL A 174 5.38 2.57 11.81
N GLN A 175 4.99 1.29 11.87
CA GLN A 175 5.46 0.27 10.92
C GLN A 175 5.11 0.64 9.47
N ALA A 176 3.87 1.10 9.23
CA ALA A 176 3.46 1.59 7.90
C ALA A 176 4.35 2.73 7.40
N HIS A 177 4.72 3.65 8.30
CA HIS A 177 5.61 4.76 8.01
C HIS A 177 7.01 4.29 7.64
N GLU A 178 7.57 3.38 8.44
CA GLU A 178 8.91 2.81 8.24
C GLU A 178 9.02 2.01 6.94
N LEU A 179 7.93 1.41 6.46
CA LEU A 179 7.91 0.63 5.22
C LEU A 179 8.31 1.44 3.98
N TYR A 180 8.01 2.73 3.93
CA TYR A 180 8.41 3.59 2.81
C TYR A 180 9.64 4.46 3.11
N GLN A 181 10.32 4.22 4.24
CA GLN A 181 11.62 4.83 4.54
C GLN A 181 12.74 3.97 3.99
N PHE A 182 13.26 4.35 2.82
CA PHE A 182 14.31 3.60 2.12
C PHE A 182 15.71 4.08 2.50
N GLU A 183 16.67 3.15 2.54
CA GLU A 183 18.09 3.48 2.71
C GLU A 183 18.76 3.79 1.37
N SER A 184 18.33 3.11 0.30
CA SER A 184 18.89 3.29 -1.04
C SER A 184 18.61 4.69 -1.57
N GLU A 185 19.56 5.27 -2.32
CA GLU A 185 19.41 6.59 -2.91
C GLU A 185 18.18 6.66 -3.84
N VAL A 186 18.05 5.70 -4.76
CA VAL A 186 16.90 5.58 -5.66
C VAL A 186 15.59 5.45 -4.88
N GLY A 187 15.58 4.67 -3.80
CA GLY A 187 14.37 4.49 -3.00
C GLY A 187 13.93 5.78 -2.29
N ARG A 188 14.87 6.52 -1.70
CA ARG A 188 14.61 7.83 -1.09
C ARG A 188 14.13 8.84 -2.12
N GLU A 189 14.75 8.87 -3.29
CA GLU A 189 14.38 9.77 -4.37
C GLU A 189 12.93 9.54 -4.81
N VAL A 190 12.58 8.29 -5.12
CA VAL A 190 11.22 7.93 -5.55
C VAL A 190 10.20 8.21 -4.45
N ALA A 191 10.50 7.87 -3.20
CA ALA A 191 9.59 8.14 -2.09
C ALA A 191 9.32 9.65 -1.93
N ASN A 192 10.37 10.47 -1.96
CA ASN A 192 10.25 11.92 -1.86
C ASN A 192 9.48 12.52 -3.04
N GLU A 193 9.78 12.10 -4.27
CA GLU A 193 9.09 12.56 -5.49
C GLU A 193 7.60 12.19 -5.45
N THR A 194 7.31 10.94 -5.11
CA THR A 194 5.92 10.43 -5.00
C THR A 194 5.12 11.23 -3.98
N LEU A 195 5.66 11.43 -2.78
CA LEU A 195 4.99 12.16 -1.70
C LEU A 195 4.83 13.66 -2.00
N ALA A 196 5.82 14.28 -2.67
CA ALA A 196 5.75 15.68 -3.10
C ALA A 196 4.64 15.89 -4.15
N ASN A 197 4.50 14.96 -5.08
CA ASN A 197 3.46 14.98 -6.08
C ASN A 197 2.07 14.86 -5.43
N GLU A 198 1.88 13.92 -4.50
CA GLU A 198 0.62 13.75 -3.75
C GLU A 198 0.23 15.04 -2.99
N GLY A 199 1.20 15.70 -2.33
CA GLY A 199 0.98 16.95 -1.59
C GLY A 199 0.62 18.16 -2.47
N THR A 200 1.10 18.20 -3.71
CA THR A 200 0.83 19.29 -4.65
C THR A 200 -0.63 19.28 -5.12
N PHE A 201 -1.24 18.10 -5.29
CA PHE A 201 -2.65 17.97 -5.65
C PHE A 201 -3.61 18.36 -4.51
N LEU A 202 -3.23 18.09 -3.26
CA LEU A 202 -4.02 18.47 -2.08
C LEU A 202 -4.01 19.98 -1.82
N ASN A 203 -2.92 20.68 -2.17
CA ASN A 203 -2.86 22.14 -2.09
C ASN A 203 -3.62 22.82 -3.24
N ALA A 204 -3.58 22.26 -4.45
CA ALA A 204 -4.32 22.80 -5.59
C ALA A 204 -5.85 22.68 -5.43
N SER A 205 -6.33 21.60 -4.79
CA SER A 205 -7.76 21.41 -4.52
C SER A 205 -8.29 22.38 -3.44
N ARG A 206 -7.52 22.64 -2.37
CA ARG A 206 -7.86 23.65 -1.35
C ARG A 206 -7.88 25.07 -1.92
N ALA A 207 -6.87 25.45 -2.71
CA ALA A 207 -6.80 26.76 -3.34
C ALA A 207 -7.91 27.02 -4.38
N SER A 208 -8.58 25.95 -4.86
CA SER A 208 -9.72 26.06 -5.77
C SER A 208 -11.04 26.17 -5.00
N ALA A 209 -11.17 25.50 -3.85
CA ALA A 209 -12.35 25.61 -2.98
C ALA A 209 -12.46 27.00 -2.31
N GLU A 210 -11.34 27.66 -2.01
CA GLU A 210 -11.33 29.03 -1.47
C GLU A 210 -11.68 30.11 -2.50
N ARG A 211 -11.51 29.83 -3.81
CA ARG A 211 -11.89 30.78 -4.87
C ARG A 211 -13.38 30.80 -5.19
N ASP A 212 -14.10 29.72 -4.90
CA ASP A 212 -15.55 29.64 -5.11
C ASP A 212 -16.36 30.28 -3.97
N THR A 213 -15.77 30.48 -2.79
CA THR A 213 -16.44 31.17 -1.67
C THR A 213 -16.44 32.70 -1.80
N ASP A 214 -15.54 33.26 -2.59
CA ASP A 214 -15.42 34.71 -2.79
C ASP A 214 -16.30 35.25 -3.94
N ASN A 215 -16.96 34.37 -4.71
CA ASN A 215 -17.80 34.75 -5.85
C ASN A 215 -19.32 34.78 -5.51
N TYR A 216 -19.67 34.68 -4.22
CA TYR A 216 -21.04 34.83 -3.70
C TYR A 216 -21.08 35.80 -2.52
N SER A 217 -20.63 37.04 -2.74
CA SER A 217 -20.88 38.18 -1.84
C SER A 217 -21.32 39.40 -2.62
#